data_AF-A0A813I346-F1
#
_entry.id   AF-A0A813I346-F1
#
_cell.length_a   1.000
_cell.length_b   1.000
_cell.length_c   1.000
_cell.angle_alpha   90.00
_cell.angle_beta   90.00
_cell.angle_gamma   90.00
#
_symmetry.space_group_name_H-M   'P 1'
#
loop_
_entity.id
_entity.type
_entity.pdbx_description
1 polymer ?
#
loop_
_entity_poly.entity_id
_entity_poly.type
_entity_poly.pdbx_seq_one_letter_code
_entity_poly.pdbx_strand_id
1 'polypeptide(L)'
;MHTFYKYSLDAFVSVVTRAVNSISLRKPKEVAKEEPKAEDAPPPDAEEDGDEVEEEEAVEVVEEKEEEDIIELTGKDLKLRVDLLCRTITYFVWNYTRRGLLDADKLTVVTMITMKILVRAGKILPEEREILIRAPPDQNPPPMPENTRSWLTETQWAQIKTLETLDAFKKGGPLTQNIEQDSLGWKRWFSEERAESADLPRSARDLTAFQRLFLLRVMRQDRIGAALTQFVVDNLGQDFVEQPYFDMEVAYEESTAIAPFFFVLFPGVDPTPTIEALGRKLQITEANGRLLNISMGQGQETIALNAINKMAKDGGWLMLQNIHLMQDWLKDLERALEVVEEFAHDDFRCFLTSEPPGLMQGCLWDLIPEPILQRCIKVADEAPADLKSNLRRAYSKFS
;
A
#
# COMPACT_ATOMS: atom_id res chain seq x y z
N MET A 1 10.64 -10.88 -6.45
CA MET A 1 9.22 -10.54 -6.32
C MET A 1 8.57 -11.71 -5.61
N HIS A 2 8.03 -11.50 -4.41
CA HIS A 2 7.36 -12.56 -3.65
C HIS A 2 6.07 -13.00 -4.37
N THR A 3 5.69 -14.28 -4.26
CA THR A 3 4.48 -14.82 -4.91
C THR A 3 3.18 -14.16 -4.45
N PHE A 4 3.19 -13.52 -3.28
CA PHE A 4 2.04 -12.81 -2.71
C PHE A 4 1.79 -11.41 -3.27
N TYR A 5 2.72 -10.86 -4.06
CA TYR A 5 2.59 -9.49 -4.60
C TYR A 5 1.76 -9.47 -5.89
N LYS A 6 0.55 -10.01 -5.81
CA LYS A 6 -0.41 -10.13 -6.91
C LYS A 6 -1.66 -9.32 -6.58
N TYR A 7 -2.03 -8.40 -7.46
CA TYR A 7 -3.19 -7.51 -7.27
C TYR A 7 -3.94 -7.42 -8.59
N SER A 8 -5.28 -7.41 -8.53
CA SER A 8 -6.11 -7.19 -9.72
C SER A 8 -6.14 -5.72 -10.13
N LEU A 9 -6.47 -5.48 -11.40
CA LEU A 9 -6.76 -4.13 -11.89
C LEU A 9 -7.98 -3.53 -11.19
N ASP A 10 -9.00 -4.34 -10.90
CA ASP A 10 -10.23 -3.89 -10.23
C ASP A 10 -9.96 -3.41 -8.80
N ALA A 11 -9.10 -4.11 -8.06
CA ALA A 11 -8.64 -3.66 -6.75
C ALA A 11 -7.91 -2.31 -6.85
N PHE A 12 -7.07 -2.13 -7.88
CA PHE A 12 -6.40 -0.84 -8.13
C PHE A 12 -7.41 0.27 -8.43
N VAL A 13 -8.39 0.03 -9.31
CA VAL A 13 -9.43 1.02 -9.65
C VAL A 13 -10.24 1.38 -8.41
N SER A 14 -10.64 0.41 -7.59
CA SER A 14 -11.36 0.66 -6.34
C SER A 14 -10.57 1.58 -5.40
N VAL A 15 -9.28 1.29 -5.19
CA VAL A 15 -8.40 2.12 -4.34
C VAL A 15 -8.25 3.54 -4.90
N VAL A 16 -8.09 3.69 -6.22
CA VAL A 16 -7.99 5.00 -6.87
C VAL A 16 -9.30 5.78 -6.72
N THR A 17 -10.45 5.15 -6.95
CA THR A 17 -11.76 5.80 -6.82
C THR A 17 -11.99 6.29 -5.39
N ARG A 18 -11.65 5.49 -4.37
CA ARG A 18 -11.72 5.93 -2.97
C ARG A 18 -10.80 7.11 -2.69
N ALA A 19 -9.58 7.11 -3.25
CA ALA A 19 -8.63 8.20 -3.07
C ALA A 19 -9.11 9.51 -3.73
N VAL A 20 -9.84 9.42 -4.84
CA VAL A 20 -10.49 10.58 -5.46
C VAL A 20 -11.65 11.07 -4.60
N ASN A 21 -12.51 10.14 -4.14
CA ASN A 21 -13.68 10.46 -3.33
C ASN A 21 -13.33 11.11 -1.98
N SER A 22 -12.18 10.79 -1.38
CA SER A 22 -11.74 11.39 -0.12
C SER A 22 -11.37 12.87 -0.22
N ILE A 23 -11.13 13.38 -1.43
CA ILE A 23 -10.78 14.79 -1.69
C ILE A 23 -11.96 15.56 -2.30
N SER A 24 -13.05 14.89 -2.66
CA SER A 24 -14.19 15.52 -3.31
C SER A 24 -14.78 16.62 -2.40
N LEU A 25 -14.75 17.86 -2.89
CA LEU A 25 -15.52 18.99 -2.37
C LEU A 25 -17.01 18.70 -2.59
N ARG A 26 -17.60 17.83 -1.78
CA ARG A 26 -19.06 17.73 -1.64
C ARG A 26 -19.43 18.69 -0.53
N LYS A 27 -20.27 19.70 -0.80
CA LYS A 27 -20.89 20.46 0.30
C LYS A 27 -21.69 19.46 1.17
N PRO A 28 -21.64 19.54 2.50
CA PRO A 28 -22.62 18.85 3.33
C PRO A 28 -24.02 19.31 2.90
N LYS A 29 -24.98 18.40 2.75
CA LYS A 29 -26.39 18.78 2.54
C LYS A 29 -26.79 19.73 3.68
N GLU A 30 -27.09 20.99 3.37
CA GLU A 30 -27.84 21.82 4.30
C GLU A 30 -29.23 21.19 4.41
N VAL A 31 -29.51 20.57 5.55
CA VAL A 31 -30.85 20.07 5.85
C VAL A 31 -31.74 21.30 5.92
N ALA A 32 -32.59 21.49 4.90
CA ALA A 32 -33.61 22.52 4.92
C ALA A 32 -34.44 22.33 6.18
N LYS A 33 -34.38 23.30 7.10
CA LYS A 33 -35.30 23.37 8.23
C LYS A 33 -36.68 23.60 7.64
N GLU A 34 -37.53 22.58 7.65
CA GLU A 34 -38.96 22.77 7.47
C GLU A 34 -39.47 23.68 8.60
N GLU A 35 -39.87 24.90 8.25
CA GLU A 35 -40.68 25.73 9.14
C GLU A 35 -42.09 25.14 9.20
N PRO A 36 -42.67 24.93 10.40
CA PRO A 36 -44.03 24.41 10.49
C PRO A 36 -45.01 25.51 10.04
N LYS A 37 -45.78 25.23 8.99
CA LYS A 37 -46.95 26.03 8.63
C LYS A 37 -47.94 26.00 9.79
N ALA A 38 -48.27 27.18 10.31
CA ALA A 38 -49.33 27.37 11.28
C ALA A 38 -50.70 27.22 10.59
N GLU A 39 -51.52 26.30 11.08
CA GLU A 39 -52.96 26.29 10.82
C GLU A 39 -53.69 26.40 12.16
N ASP A 40 -54.43 27.50 12.33
CA ASP A 40 -55.32 27.74 13.46
C ASP A 40 -56.58 28.43 12.91
N ALA A 41 -57.69 27.69 12.79
CA ALA A 41 -59.07 28.08 13.16
C ALA A 41 -60.16 27.24 12.44
N PRO A 42 -61.28 26.90 13.10
CA PRO A 42 -62.28 25.91 12.63
C PRO A 42 -63.61 26.57 12.15
N PRO A 43 -64.73 25.83 11.98
CA PRO A 43 -65.39 25.50 10.70
C PRO A 43 -66.65 26.36 10.41
N PRO A 44 -67.38 26.08 9.31
CA PRO A 44 -68.82 25.89 9.51
C PRO A 44 -69.41 24.69 8.75
N ASP A 45 -70.50 24.18 9.34
CA ASP A 45 -71.32 23.04 8.95
C ASP A 45 -72.00 23.18 7.57
N ALA A 46 -72.16 22.05 6.86
CA ALA A 46 -73.39 21.67 6.15
C ALA A 46 -73.34 20.20 5.70
N GLU A 47 -74.43 19.49 5.96
CA GLU A 47 -74.75 18.11 5.57
C GLU A 47 -74.93 17.95 4.05
N GLU A 48 -74.57 16.80 3.48
CA GLU A 48 -75.47 15.86 2.76
C GLU A 48 -74.69 14.82 1.92
N ASP A 49 -75.20 13.58 2.01
CA ASP A 49 -75.10 12.38 1.16
C ASP A 49 -74.31 12.37 -0.17
N GLY A 50 -73.67 11.23 -0.43
CA GLY A 50 -73.53 10.70 -1.80
C GLY A 50 -72.27 9.86 -2.04
N ASP A 51 -72.44 8.55 -2.22
CA ASP A 51 -71.51 7.64 -2.91
C ASP A 51 -71.04 8.25 -4.24
N GLU A 52 -69.73 8.24 -4.53
CA GLU A 52 -69.17 7.91 -5.86
C GLU A 52 -67.61 7.90 -5.86
N VAL A 53 -67.07 6.71 -6.14
CA VAL A 53 -65.81 6.38 -6.85
C VAL A 53 -64.59 7.30 -6.66
N GLU A 54 -63.63 6.86 -5.83
CA GLU A 54 -62.25 7.38 -5.86
C GLU A 54 -61.55 6.89 -7.14
N GLU A 55 -61.28 7.82 -8.08
CA GLU A 55 -60.22 7.66 -9.07
C GLU A 55 -58.88 7.83 -8.35
N GLU A 56 -58.06 6.77 -8.28
CA GLU A 56 -56.66 6.86 -7.88
C GLU A 56 -55.89 7.67 -8.95
N GLU A 57 -55.73 8.97 -8.74
CA GLU A 57 -54.72 9.76 -9.46
C GLU A 57 -53.34 9.20 -9.11
N ALA A 58 -52.67 8.61 -10.11
CA ALA A 58 -51.29 8.20 -10.02
C ALA A 58 -50.42 9.43 -9.75
N VAL A 59 -49.92 9.55 -8.51
CA VAL A 59 -48.85 10.50 -8.17
C VAL A 59 -47.60 10.05 -8.92
N GLU A 60 -47.30 10.67 -10.05
CA GLU A 60 -45.97 10.61 -10.67
C GLU A 60 -44.96 11.14 -9.65
N VAL A 61 -44.23 10.22 -9.01
CA VAL A 61 -43.01 10.55 -8.28
C VAL A 61 -42.00 10.98 -9.33
N VAL A 62 -41.95 12.28 -9.60
CA VAL A 62 -40.85 12.90 -10.32
C VAL A 62 -39.62 12.71 -9.44
N GLU A 63 -38.78 11.73 -9.77
CA GLU A 63 -37.41 11.67 -9.27
C GLU A 63 -36.70 12.95 -9.73
N GLU A 64 -36.70 13.98 -8.91
CA GLU A 64 -35.81 15.12 -9.06
C GLU A 64 -34.38 14.58 -9.00
N LYS A 65 -33.76 14.40 -10.17
CA LYS A 65 -32.32 14.25 -10.27
C LYS A 65 -31.71 15.55 -9.78
N GLU A 66 -31.32 15.57 -8.50
CA GLU A 66 -30.52 16.63 -7.89
C GLU A 66 -29.23 16.77 -8.73
N GLU A 67 -29.19 17.73 -9.66
CA GLU A 67 -27.99 18.03 -10.45
C GLU A 67 -26.88 18.51 -9.50
N GLU A 68 -25.85 17.70 -9.33
CA GLU A 68 -24.68 18.02 -8.52
C GLU A 68 -23.95 19.25 -9.10
N ASP A 69 -23.91 20.37 -8.37
CA ASP A 69 -23.17 21.58 -8.77
C ASP A 69 -21.67 21.29 -8.97
N ILE A 70 -21.25 21.17 -10.23
CA ILE A 70 -19.84 20.99 -10.60
C ILE A 70 -19.12 22.33 -10.36
N ILE A 71 -18.29 22.40 -9.31
CA ILE A 71 -17.42 23.55 -9.07
C ILE A 71 -16.39 23.65 -10.21
N GLU A 72 -16.51 24.66 -11.07
CA GLU A 72 -15.51 24.97 -12.10
C GLU A 72 -14.26 25.60 -11.45
N LEU A 73 -13.21 24.80 -11.22
CA LEU A 73 -11.90 25.32 -10.79
C LEU A 73 -11.12 25.87 -11.99
N THR A 74 -10.54 27.07 -11.87
CA THR A 74 -9.75 27.69 -12.95
C THR A 74 -8.31 27.99 -12.53
N GLY A 75 -7.40 27.99 -13.51
CA GLY A 75 -6.02 28.47 -13.37
C GLY A 75 -5.20 27.77 -12.28
N LYS A 76 -4.85 28.52 -11.22
CA LYS A 76 -3.97 28.05 -10.13
C LYS A 76 -4.64 27.00 -9.25
N ASP A 77 -5.94 27.14 -8.99
CA ASP A 77 -6.67 26.25 -8.09
C ASP A 77 -6.86 24.87 -8.72
N LEU A 78 -7.06 24.83 -10.05
CA LEU A 78 -7.06 23.58 -10.79
C LEU A 78 -5.72 22.85 -10.66
N LYS A 79 -4.59 23.57 -10.84
CA LYS A 79 -3.26 22.97 -10.73
C LYS A 79 -2.99 22.43 -9.32
N LEU A 80 -3.31 23.20 -8.28
CA LEU A 80 -3.18 22.76 -6.89
C LEU A 80 -4.01 21.50 -6.63
N ARG A 81 -5.24 21.44 -7.17
CA ARG A 81 -6.10 20.26 -7.05
C ARG A 81 -5.52 19.04 -7.77
N VAL A 82 -5.00 19.19 -8.98
CA VAL A 82 -4.34 18.08 -9.70
C VAL A 82 -3.14 17.57 -8.91
N ASP A 83 -2.29 18.48 -8.40
CA ASP A 83 -1.13 18.10 -7.60
C ASP A 83 -1.54 17.35 -6.31
N LEU A 84 -2.60 17.82 -5.64
CA LEU A 84 -3.17 17.16 -4.46
C LEU A 84 -3.73 15.77 -4.79
N LEU A 85 -4.53 15.64 -5.86
CA LEU A 85 -5.07 14.36 -6.31
C LEU A 85 -3.96 13.38 -6.63
N CYS A 86 -2.94 13.80 -7.38
CA CYS A 86 -1.79 12.95 -7.70
C CYS A 86 -1.09 12.45 -6.43
N ARG A 87 -0.86 13.33 -5.45
CA ARG A 87 -0.23 12.95 -4.18
C ARG A 87 -1.08 11.97 -3.38
N THR A 88 -2.37 12.24 -3.23
CA THR A 88 -3.28 11.40 -2.45
C THR A 88 -3.50 10.04 -3.09
N ILE A 89 -3.71 9.98 -4.42
CA ILE A 89 -3.81 8.70 -5.14
C ILE A 89 -2.53 7.88 -4.96
N THR A 90 -1.37 8.53 -5.10
CA THR A 90 -0.07 7.85 -4.91
C THR A 90 0.06 7.29 -3.49
N TYR A 91 -0.34 8.06 -2.48
CA TYR A 91 -0.30 7.64 -1.08
C TYR A 91 -1.27 6.49 -0.80
N PHE A 92 -2.53 6.56 -1.27
CA PHE A 92 -3.53 5.51 -1.06
C PHE A 92 -3.11 4.20 -1.73
N VAL A 93 -2.63 4.26 -2.97
CA VAL A 93 -2.13 3.07 -3.68
C VAL A 93 -0.91 2.49 -2.97
N TRP A 94 0.03 3.33 -2.53
CA TRP A 94 1.17 2.88 -1.73
C TRP A 94 0.71 2.23 -0.42
N ASN A 95 -0.21 2.85 0.31
CA ASN A 95 -0.70 2.35 1.60
C ASN A 95 -1.46 1.02 1.48
N TYR A 96 -2.24 0.87 0.40
CA TYR A 96 -2.89 -0.39 0.09
C TYR A 96 -1.89 -1.49 -0.27
N THR A 97 -0.90 -1.17 -1.12
CA THR A 97 0.13 -2.14 -1.55
C THR A 97 1.02 -2.55 -0.39
N ARG A 98 1.54 -1.60 0.39
CA ARG A 98 2.48 -1.85 1.50
C ARG A 98 1.88 -2.72 2.60
N ARG A 99 0.55 -2.73 2.76
CA ARG A 99 -0.15 -3.57 3.75
C ARG A 99 0.09 -5.05 3.48
N GLY A 100 0.22 -5.44 2.20
CA GLY A 100 0.55 -6.81 1.79
C GLY A 100 2.03 -7.06 1.50
N LEU A 101 2.91 -6.07 1.65
CA LEU A 101 4.35 -6.23 1.41
C LEU A 101 5.05 -6.73 2.68
N LEU A 102 6.02 -7.61 2.50
CA LEU A 102 6.94 -7.98 3.56
C LEU A 102 7.83 -6.80 3.95
N ASP A 103 8.25 -6.73 5.21
CA ASP A 103 8.98 -5.56 5.73
C ASP A 103 10.28 -5.28 4.96
N ALA A 104 10.99 -6.36 4.60
CA ALA A 104 12.24 -6.30 3.81
C ALA A 104 12.07 -5.68 2.43
N ASP A 105 10.89 -5.76 1.82
CA ASP A 105 10.65 -5.32 0.44
C ASP A 105 10.08 -3.89 0.36
N LYS A 106 9.50 -3.36 1.45
CA LYS A 106 8.82 -2.06 1.45
C LYS A 106 9.71 -0.92 0.96
N LEU A 107 10.93 -0.80 1.49
CA LEU A 107 11.87 0.26 1.09
C LEU A 107 12.23 0.15 -0.39
N THR A 108 12.42 -1.06 -0.89
CA THR A 108 12.72 -1.32 -2.30
C THR A 108 11.58 -0.86 -3.19
N VAL A 109 10.34 -1.27 -2.89
CA VAL A 109 9.17 -0.92 -3.71
C VAL A 109 8.90 0.59 -3.69
N VAL A 110 8.94 1.25 -2.53
CA VAL A 110 8.71 2.71 -2.46
C VAL A 110 9.82 3.50 -3.17
N THR A 111 11.06 3.01 -3.11
CA THR A 111 12.18 3.58 -3.89
C THR A 111 11.91 3.45 -5.39
N MET A 112 11.44 2.29 -5.85
CA MET A 112 11.08 2.08 -7.26
C MET A 112 9.93 2.99 -7.71
N ILE A 113 8.91 3.19 -6.87
CA ILE A 113 7.81 4.13 -7.13
C ILE A 113 8.37 5.55 -7.26
N THR A 114 9.19 5.98 -6.30
CA THR A 114 9.83 7.30 -6.29
C THR A 114 10.64 7.53 -7.56
N MET A 115 11.51 6.58 -7.93
CA MET A 115 12.32 6.67 -9.16
C MET A 115 11.45 6.71 -10.43
N LYS A 116 10.39 5.90 -10.51
CA LYS A 116 9.47 5.92 -11.66
C LYS A 116 8.77 7.27 -11.82
N ILE A 117 8.33 7.87 -10.71
CA ILE A 117 7.70 9.21 -10.71
C ILE A 117 8.71 10.25 -11.20
N LEU A 118 9.93 10.24 -10.67
CA LEU A 118 10.96 11.22 -11.03
C LEU A 118 11.46 11.08 -12.49
N VAL A 119 11.55 9.85 -12.99
CA VAL A 119 11.87 9.60 -14.41
C VAL A 119 10.75 10.12 -15.31
N ARG A 120 9.48 9.87 -14.97
CA ARG A 120 8.33 10.40 -15.74
C ARG A 120 8.27 11.93 -15.70
N ALA A 121 8.67 12.54 -14.59
CA ALA A 121 8.76 13.99 -14.45
C ALA A 121 9.98 14.61 -15.14
N GLY A 122 10.87 13.81 -15.75
CA GLY A 122 12.09 14.28 -16.39
C GLY A 122 13.17 14.78 -15.43
N LYS A 123 13.05 14.49 -14.12
CA LYS A 123 14.02 14.89 -13.09
C LYS A 123 15.21 13.94 -12.99
N ILE A 124 15.05 12.70 -13.45
CA ILE A 124 16.08 11.64 -13.48
C ILE A 124 16.08 11.02 -14.88
N LEU A 125 17.26 10.76 -15.44
CA LEU A 125 17.37 10.07 -16.72
C LEU A 125 17.17 8.56 -16.54
N PRO A 126 16.50 7.86 -17.49
CA PRO A 126 16.36 6.40 -17.45
C PRO A 126 17.70 5.66 -17.35
N GLU A 127 18.73 6.19 -18.00
CA GLU A 127 20.09 5.64 -17.99
C GLU A 127 20.77 5.77 -16.61
N GLU A 128 20.62 6.92 -15.95
CA GLU A 128 21.10 7.14 -14.58
C GLU A 128 20.49 6.12 -13.61
N ARG A 129 19.17 5.89 -13.72
CA ARG A 129 18.49 4.86 -12.91
C ARG A 129 19.08 3.47 -13.13
N GLU A 130 19.32 3.08 -14.38
CA GLU A 130 19.87 1.75 -14.70
C GLU A 130 21.30 1.58 -14.16
N ILE A 131 22.12 2.62 -14.26
CA ILE A 131 23.47 2.65 -13.71
C ILE A 131 23.44 2.51 -12.18
N LEU A 132 22.51 3.17 -11.49
CA LEU A 132 22.37 3.05 -10.03
C LEU A 132 22.00 1.62 -9.60
N ILE A 133 21.12 0.96 -10.35
CA ILE A 133 20.67 -0.40 -10.03
C ILE A 133 21.78 -1.41 -10.29
N ARG A 134 22.37 -1.39 -11.49
CA ARG A 134 23.37 -2.39 -11.91
C ARG A 134 24.75 -2.12 -11.33
N ALA A 135 25.13 -0.86 -11.18
CA ALA A 135 26.48 -0.41 -10.85
C ALA A 135 27.57 -1.23 -11.58
N PRO A 136 27.58 -1.27 -12.93
CA PRO A 136 28.49 -2.14 -13.65
C PRO A 136 29.94 -1.63 -13.50
N PRO A 137 30.92 -2.52 -13.27
CA PRO A 137 32.33 -2.13 -13.30
C PRO A 137 32.76 -1.80 -14.73
N ASP A 138 33.58 -0.77 -14.89
CA ASP A 138 34.22 -0.46 -16.17
C ASP A 138 35.18 -1.60 -16.59
N GLN A 139 35.27 -1.87 -17.89
CA GLN A 139 36.11 -2.96 -18.41
C GLN A 139 37.60 -2.59 -18.45
N ASN A 140 37.92 -1.31 -18.59
CA ASN A 140 39.28 -0.79 -18.73
C ASN A 140 39.50 0.40 -17.77
N PRO A 141 39.40 0.20 -16.44
CA PRO A 141 39.61 1.26 -15.50
C PRO A 141 41.08 1.72 -15.49
N PRO A 142 41.36 2.99 -15.16
CA PRO A 142 42.73 3.47 -15.00
C PRO A 142 43.43 2.70 -13.88
N PRO A 143 44.78 2.59 -13.91
CA PRO A 143 45.55 1.94 -12.85
C PRO A 143 45.19 2.52 -11.49
N MET A 144 44.85 1.65 -10.53
CA MET A 144 44.46 2.07 -9.19
C MET A 144 45.68 2.59 -8.42
N PRO A 145 45.66 3.84 -7.93
CA PRO A 145 46.74 4.42 -7.15
C PRO A 145 47.01 3.68 -5.83
N GLU A 146 48.27 3.62 -5.39
CA GLU A 146 48.64 2.86 -4.19
C GLU A 146 47.99 3.41 -2.91
N ASN A 147 47.75 4.72 -2.84
CA ASN A 147 47.11 5.37 -1.70
C ASN A 147 45.62 4.99 -1.53
N THR A 148 44.91 4.65 -2.60
CA THR A 148 43.50 4.23 -2.56
C THR A 148 43.30 2.75 -2.28
N ARG A 149 44.30 1.90 -2.60
CA ARG A 149 44.26 0.44 -2.35
C ARG A 149 44.10 0.05 -0.88
N SER A 150 44.45 0.96 0.04
CA SER A 150 44.30 0.71 1.47
C SER A 150 42.85 0.72 1.98
N TRP A 151 41.88 1.19 1.19
CA TRP A 151 40.49 1.35 1.62
C TRP A 151 39.42 1.16 0.52
N LEU A 152 39.81 1.04 -0.75
CA LEU A 152 38.92 0.67 -1.85
C LEU A 152 39.32 -0.68 -2.46
N THR A 153 38.35 -1.39 -3.02
CA THR A 153 38.61 -2.58 -3.84
C THR A 153 38.76 -2.23 -5.33
N GLU A 154 39.41 -3.10 -6.10
CA GLU A 154 39.53 -2.94 -7.56
C GLU A 154 38.15 -2.91 -8.26
N THR A 155 37.18 -3.68 -7.77
CA THR A 155 35.80 -3.65 -8.28
C THR A 155 35.14 -2.30 -8.03
N GLN A 156 35.28 -1.73 -6.82
CA GLN A 156 34.75 -0.40 -6.52
C GLN A 156 35.43 0.68 -7.36
N TRP A 157 36.74 0.55 -7.59
CA TRP A 157 37.48 1.47 -8.45
C TRP A 157 36.98 1.44 -9.90
N ALA A 158 36.72 0.25 -10.43
CA ALA A 158 36.11 0.08 -11.76
C ALA A 158 34.69 0.66 -11.82
N GLN A 159 33.89 0.52 -10.76
CA GLN A 159 32.55 1.10 -10.70
C GLN A 159 32.58 2.63 -10.57
N ILE A 160 33.52 3.20 -9.80
CA ILE A 160 33.77 4.64 -9.72
C ILE A 160 34.07 5.20 -11.11
N LYS A 161 34.86 4.48 -11.90
CA LYS A 161 35.15 4.87 -13.28
C LYS A 161 33.88 4.93 -14.13
N THR A 162 32.97 3.98 -14.00
CA THR A 162 31.66 4.01 -14.67
C THR A 162 30.84 5.25 -14.30
N LEU A 163 30.92 5.74 -13.06
CA LEU A 163 30.18 6.94 -12.64
C LEU A 163 30.60 8.19 -13.42
N GLU A 164 31.82 8.25 -13.93
CA GLU A 164 32.31 9.37 -14.75
C GLU A 164 31.59 9.49 -16.11
N THR A 165 30.85 8.46 -16.53
CA THR A 165 30.01 8.54 -17.74
C THR A 165 28.83 9.50 -17.56
N LEU A 166 28.41 9.74 -16.32
CA LEU A 166 27.31 10.62 -15.97
C LEU A 166 27.77 12.08 -15.91
N ASP A 167 26.96 12.99 -16.48
CA ASP A 167 27.33 14.40 -16.58
C ASP A 167 27.52 15.09 -15.21
N ALA A 168 26.81 14.61 -14.19
CA ALA A 168 26.99 15.04 -12.81
C ALA A 168 28.43 14.91 -12.31
N PHE A 169 29.09 13.81 -12.66
CA PHE A 169 30.44 13.48 -12.22
C PHE A 169 31.51 13.97 -13.20
N LYS A 170 31.14 14.54 -14.35
CA LYS A 170 32.07 15.22 -15.29
C LYS A 170 32.38 16.66 -14.89
N LYS A 171 31.41 17.36 -14.28
CA LYS A 171 31.51 18.81 -13.97
C LYS A 171 32.67 19.15 -13.03
N GLY A 172 33.02 18.25 -12.10
CA GLY A 172 34.12 18.40 -11.16
C GLY A 172 35.47 17.82 -11.63
N GLY A 173 35.58 17.42 -12.89
CA GLY A 173 36.70 16.61 -13.39
C GLY A 173 36.54 15.11 -13.09
N PRO A 174 37.39 14.23 -13.67
CA PRO A 174 37.28 12.78 -13.49
C PRO A 174 37.31 12.38 -12.01
N LEU A 175 36.28 11.65 -11.56
CA LEU A 175 36.13 11.25 -10.16
C LEU A 175 37.33 10.43 -9.65
N THR A 176 37.89 9.55 -10.48
CA THR A 176 39.11 8.78 -10.18
C THR A 176 40.31 9.68 -9.88
N GLN A 177 40.52 10.73 -10.68
CA GLN A 177 41.58 11.72 -10.44
C GLN A 177 41.32 12.53 -9.16
N ASN A 178 40.06 12.91 -8.91
CA ASN A 178 39.69 13.63 -7.70
C ASN A 178 39.94 12.81 -6.43
N ILE A 179 39.67 11.50 -6.47
CA ILE A 179 39.96 10.58 -5.36
C ILE A 179 41.46 10.37 -5.18
N GLU A 180 42.24 10.37 -6.27
CA GLU A 180 43.70 10.28 -6.18
C GLU A 180 44.32 11.53 -5.55
N GLN A 181 43.88 12.72 -5.99
CA GLN A 181 44.36 14.02 -5.52
C GLN A 181 44.01 14.29 -4.04
N ASP A 182 42.80 13.93 -3.61
CA ASP A 182 42.33 14.09 -2.21
C ASP A 182 41.99 12.74 -1.55
N SER A 183 42.90 11.78 -1.66
CA SER A 183 42.67 10.43 -1.11
C SER A 183 42.37 10.43 0.39
N LEU A 184 42.97 11.36 1.15
CA LEU A 184 42.72 11.52 2.58
C LEU A 184 41.31 12.02 2.88
N GLY A 185 40.80 13.01 2.15
CA GLY A 185 39.43 13.52 2.32
C GLY A 185 38.38 12.46 1.99
N TRP A 186 38.57 11.74 0.87
CA TRP A 186 37.68 10.64 0.49
C TRP A 186 37.73 9.47 1.46
N LYS A 187 38.92 9.09 1.96
CA LYS A 187 39.07 8.04 2.98
C LYS A 187 38.39 8.40 4.29
N ARG A 188 38.41 9.69 4.69
CA ARG A 188 37.68 10.18 5.87
C ARG A 188 36.18 10.00 5.68
N TRP A 189 35.61 10.50 4.58
CA TRP A 189 34.19 10.31 4.26
C TRP A 189 33.81 8.83 4.17
N PHE A 190 34.64 8.00 3.54
CA PHE A 190 34.44 6.55 3.45
C PHE A 190 34.39 5.89 4.83
N SER A 191 35.13 6.43 5.81
CA SER A 191 35.22 5.90 7.17
C SER A 191 34.16 6.47 8.11
N GLU A 192 33.36 7.44 7.67
CA GLU A 192 32.28 8.03 8.47
C GLU A 192 31.21 7.00 8.80
N GLU A 193 30.71 7.00 10.04
CA GLU A 193 29.64 6.10 10.46
C GLU A 193 28.34 6.40 9.70
N ARG A 194 28.08 7.69 9.46
CA ARG A 194 26.89 8.21 8.77
C ARG A 194 27.26 8.91 7.45
N ALA A 195 27.99 8.19 6.60
CA ALA A 195 28.47 8.70 5.31
C ALA A 195 27.35 9.29 4.43
N GLU A 196 26.11 8.82 4.56
CA GLU A 196 24.95 9.35 3.84
C GLU A 196 24.64 10.81 4.19
N SER A 197 24.87 11.20 5.45
CA SER A 197 24.61 12.55 5.99
C SER A 197 25.88 13.40 6.09
N ALA A 198 27.06 12.79 6.01
CA ALA A 198 28.34 13.49 6.11
C ALA A 198 28.60 14.40 4.90
N ASP A 199 29.35 15.47 5.12
CA ASP A 199 29.81 16.35 4.05
C ASP A 199 30.72 15.58 3.08
N LEU A 200 30.48 15.76 1.79
CA LEU A 200 31.34 15.19 0.75
C LEU A 200 32.62 16.03 0.60
N PRO A 201 33.71 15.42 0.11
CA PRO A 201 34.91 16.15 -0.29
C PRO A 201 34.59 17.27 -1.30
N ARG A 202 35.45 18.30 -1.33
CA ARG A 202 35.19 19.54 -2.10
C ARG A 202 34.84 19.29 -3.57
N SER A 203 35.46 18.30 -4.20
CA SER A 203 35.23 17.95 -5.60
C SER A 203 33.83 17.39 -5.90
N ALA A 204 33.11 16.92 -4.86
CA ALA A 204 31.80 16.31 -4.96
C ALA A 204 30.73 17.04 -4.12
N ARG A 205 31.03 18.26 -3.64
CA ARG A 205 30.14 19.02 -2.76
C ARG A 205 28.81 19.40 -3.41
N ASP A 206 28.83 19.66 -4.72
CA ASP A 206 27.66 20.13 -5.48
C ASP A 206 26.76 18.97 -5.98
N LEU A 207 27.04 17.73 -5.58
CA LEU A 207 26.22 16.58 -5.95
C LEU A 207 24.85 16.63 -5.26
N THR A 208 23.80 16.39 -6.05
CA THR A 208 22.42 16.31 -5.55
C THR A 208 22.22 15.07 -4.68
N ALA A 209 21.16 15.05 -3.86
CA ALA A 209 20.79 13.88 -3.05
C ALA A 209 20.70 12.58 -3.88
N PHE A 210 20.18 12.66 -5.12
CA PHE A 210 20.14 11.53 -6.04
C PHE A 210 21.54 11.07 -6.49
N GLN A 211 22.41 12.02 -6.84
CA GLN A 211 23.78 11.71 -7.29
C GLN A 211 24.63 11.10 -6.16
N ARG A 212 24.40 11.52 -4.91
CA ARG A 212 25.03 10.93 -3.73
C ARG A 212 24.71 9.43 -3.57
N LEU A 213 23.55 8.97 -4.04
CA LEU A 213 23.20 7.54 -3.99
C LEU A 213 24.18 6.67 -4.79
N PHE A 214 24.75 7.18 -5.89
CA PHE A 214 25.74 6.43 -6.68
C PHE A 214 27.03 6.21 -5.91
N LEU A 215 27.53 7.26 -5.21
CA LEU A 215 28.72 7.15 -4.37
C LEU A 215 28.51 6.14 -3.24
N LEU A 216 27.35 6.18 -2.57
CA LEU A 216 27.02 5.20 -1.53
C LEU A 216 26.84 3.80 -2.11
N ARG A 217 26.19 3.65 -3.26
CA ARG A 217 25.98 2.36 -3.93
C ARG A 217 27.30 1.67 -4.30
N VAL A 218 28.32 2.43 -4.65
CA VAL A 218 29.65 1.89 -5.01
C VAL A 218 30.55 1.75 -3.78
N MET A 219 30.68 2.80 -2.98
CA MET A 219 31.68 2.87 -1.91
C MET A 219 31.15 2.41 -0.54
N ARG A 220 29.87 2.67 -0.19
CA ARG A 220 29.28 2.40 1.13
C ARG A 220 27.90 1.75 1.03
N GLN A 221 27.88 0.52 0.51
CA GLN A 221 26.65 -0.24 0.26
C GLN A 221 25.83 -0.50 1.54
N ASP A 222 26.50 -0.58 2.68
CA ASP A 222 25.89 -0.72 4.01
C ASP A 222 24.99 0.47 4.38
N ARG A 223 25.28 1.67 3.85
CA ARG A 223 24.52 2.91 4.15
C ARG A 223 23.43 3.22 3.12
N ILE A 224 23.31 2.42 2.06
CA ILE A 224 22.35 2.69 0.98
C ILE A 224 20.91 2.70 1.48
N GLY A 225 20.54 1.84 2.43
CA GLY A 225 19.19 1.78 2.99
C GLY A 225 18.78 3.09 3.68
N ALA A 226 19.67 3.66 4.49
CA ALA A 226 19.44 4.95 5.14
C ALA A 226 19.31 6.09 4.11
N ALA A 227 20.17 6.09 3.08
CA ALA A 227 20.14 7.09 2.02
C ALA A 227 18.88 7.00 1.15
N LEU A 228 18.43 5.79 0.82
CA LEU A 228 17.18 5.57 0.09
C LEU A 228 15.98 6.01 0.92
N THR A 229 16.01 5.76 2.22
CA THR A 229 14.97 6.24 3.14
C THR A 229 14.86 7.76 3.08
N GLN A 230 15.98 8.47 3.25
CA GLN A 230 15.99 9.93 3.15
C GLN A 230 15.58 10.41 1.76
N PHE A 231 16.04 9.75 0.70
CA PHE A 231 15.66 10.08 -0.68
C PHE A 231 14.14 9.98 -0.92
N VAL A 232 13.48 8.98 -0.34
CA VAL A 232 12.00 8.84 -0.40
C VAL A 232 11.33 9.96 0.41
N VAL A 233 11.82 10.26 1.61
CA VAL A 233 11.31 11.35 2.45
C VAL A 233 11.39 12.70 1.73
N ASP A 234 12.52 13.00 1.08
CA ASP A 234 12.75 14.26 0.39
C ASP A 234 11.84 14.45 -0.84
N ASN A 235 11.41 13.35 -1.48
CA ASN A 235 10.65 13.41 -2.73
C ASN A 235 9.15 13.14 -2.57
N LEU A 236 8.75 12.23 -1.69
CA LEU A 236 7.35 11.84 -1.47
C LEU A 236 6.82 12.24 -0.09
N GLY A 237 7.71 12.37 0.90
CA GLY A 237 7.37 12.76 2.27
C GLY A 237 7.57 11.64 3.30
N GLN A 238 7.56 12.03 4.58
CA GLN A 238 7.76 11.16 5.73
C GLN A 238 6.77 9.97 5.78
N ASP A 239 5.52 10.22 5.39
CA ASP A 239 4.42 9.23 5.48
C ASP A 239 4.61 8.01 4.56
N PHE A 240 5.46 8.13 3.53
CA PHE A 240 5.78 7.02 2.64
C PHE A 240 6.74 6.00 3.26
N VAL A 241 7.49 6.43 4.28
CA VAL A 241 8.43 5.58 5.02
C VAL A 241 7.82 5.15 6.35
N GLU A 242 7.24 6.09 7.11
CA GLU A 242 6.67 5.76 8.42
C GLU A 242 5.48 4.79 8.28
N GLN A 243 5.45 3.78 9.14
CA GLN A 243 4.42 2.77 9.15
C GLN A 243 3.41 3.04 10.27
N PRO A 244 2.13 3.30 9.96
CA PRO A 244 1.08 3.18 10.96
C PRO A 244 0.92 1.70 11.34
N TYR A 245 0.54 1.44 12.58
CA TYR A 245 0.20 0.08 13.00
C TYR A 245 -0.99 -0.43 12.18
N PHE A 246 -1.05 -1.75 11.98
CA PHE A 246 -2.20 -2.34 11.32
C PHE A 246 -3.46 -2.14 12.17
N ASP A 247 -4.49 -1.58 11.54
CA ASP A 247 -5.80 -1.38 12.15
C ASP A 247 -6.84 -2.17 11.35
N MET A 248 -7.48 -3.11 12.04
CA MET A 248 -8.49 -4.00 11.44
C MET A 248 -9.79 -3.25 11.14
N GLU A 249 -10.13 -2.20 11.89
CA GLU A 249 -11.35 -1.40 11.64
C GLU A 249 -11.24 -0.67 10.30
N VAL A 250 -10.12 0.03 10.10
CA VAL A 250 -9.83 0.73 8.84
C VAL A 250 -9.77 -0.27 7.69
N ALA A 251 -9.16 -1.44 7.89
CA ALA A 251 -9.11 -2.47 6.85
C ALA A 251 -10.50 -3.05 6.53
N TYR A 252 -11.38 -3.15 7.53
CA TYR A 252 -12.77 -3.63 7.37
C TYR A 252 -13.64 -2.62 6.61
N GLU A 253 -13.55 -1.32 6.90
CA GLU A 253 -14.24 -0.27 6.14
C GLU A 253 -13.85 -0.27 4.65
N GLU A 254 -12.61 -0.68 4.37
CA GLU A 254 -12.07 -0.81 3.03
C GLU A 254 -12.48 -2.09 2.30
N SER A 255 -13.12 -3.03 2.99
CA SER A 255 -13.43 -4.36 2.50
C SER A 255 -14.86 -4.52 2.00
N THR A 256 -15.05 -5.45 1.08
CA THR A 256 -16.35 -5.80 0.50
C THR A 256 -16.64 -7.29 0.73
N ALA A 257 -17.89 -7.71 0.49
CA ALA A 257 -18.27 -9.11 0.63
C ALA A 257 -17.55 -10.05 -0.34
N ILE A 258 -17.11 -9.51 -1.49
CA ILE A 258 -16.44 -10.24 -2.56
C ILE A 258 -14.92 -10.15 -2.53
N ALA A 259 -14.34 -9.36 -1.61
CA ALA A 259 -12.89 -9.21 -1.45
C ALA A 259 -12.43 -9.83 -0.12
N PRO A 260 -12.00 -11.11 -0.11
CA PRO A 260 -11.52 -11.75 1.09
C PRO A 260 -10.28 -11.06 1.65
N PHE A 261 -10.06 -11.18 2.94
CA PHE A 261 -8.77 -10.86 3.53
C PHE A 261 -7.81 -12.03 3.39
N PHE A 262 -6.55 -11.74 3.12
CA PHE A 262 -5.47 -12.71 3.13
C PHE A 262 -4.39 -12.26 4.11
N PHE A 263 -4.29 -12.94 5.24
CA PHE A 263 -3.27 -12.69 6.24
C PHE A 263 -2.06 -13.59 5.99
N VAL A 264 -0.90 -12.95 5.84
CA VAL A 264 0.38 -13.63 5.88
C VAL A 264 0.73 -13.87 7.35
N LEU A 265 0.85 -15.15 7.72
CA LEU A 265 1.23 -15.56 9.06
C LEU A 265 2.74 -15.48 9.23
N PHE A 266 3.16 -14.86 10.33
CA PHE A 266 4.55 -14.84 10.77
C PHE A 266 4.66 -15.52 12.12
N PRO A 267 5.82 -16.11 12.47
CA PRO A 267 6.02 -16.72 13.77
C PRO A 267 5.65 -15.76 14.92
N GLY A 268 4.68 -16.18 15.74
CA GLY A 268 4.21 -15.39 16.89
C GLY A 268 3.20 -14.27 16.57
N VAL A 269 2.68 -14.18 15.34
CA VAL A 269 1.61 -13.25 14.97
C VAL A 269 0.39 -14.02 14.49
N ASP A 270 -0.71 -13.92 15.24
CA ASP A 270 -2.01 -14.51 14.90
C ASP A 270 -3.05 -13.38 14.73
N PRO A 271 -3.73 -13.26 13.58
CA PRO A 271 -4.76 -12.24 13.36
C PRO A 271 -6.09 -12.54 14.06
N THR A 272 -6.32 -13.77 14.53
CA THR A 272 -7.60 -14.23 15.11
C THR A 272 -8.11 -13.30 16.24
N PRO A 273 -7.30 -12.94 17.26
CA PRO A 273 -7.78 -12.10 18.36
C PRO A 273 -8.22 -10.71 17.92
N THR A 274 -7.56 -10.15 16.90
CA THR A 274 -7.88 -8.84 16.33
C THR A 274 -9.20 -8.88 15.57
N ILE A 275 -9.43 -9.92 14.77
CA ILE A 275 -10.68 -10.14 14.04
C ILE A 275 -11.83 -10.35 15.03
N GLU A 276 -11.67 -11.20 16.03
CA GLU A 276 -12.69 -11.42 17.06
C GLU A 276 -13.01 -10.16 17.88
N ALA A 277 -12.00 -9.33 18.17
CA ALA A 277 -12.21 -8.07 18.87
C ALA A 277 -13.10 -7.12 18.06
N LEU A 278 -12.88 -7.03 16.75
CA LEU A 278 -13.74 -6.26 15.86
C LEU A 278 -15.14 -6.90 15.74
N GLY A 279 -15.21 -8.22 15.62
CA GLY A 279 -16.47 -8.96 15.57
C GLY A 279 -17.34 -8.70 16.80
N ARG A 280 -16.76 -8.66 18.01
CA ARG A 280 -17.46 -8.27 19.23
C ARG A 280 -18.04 -6.86 19.17
N LYS A 281 -17.32 -5.89 18.58
CA LYS A 281 -17.83 -4.52 18.41
C LYS A 281 -19.02 -4.48 17.44
N LEU A 282 -18.95 -5.26 16.35
CA LEU A 282 -19.98 -5.31 15.30
C LEU A 282 -21.10 -6.34 15.56
N GLN A 283 -21.12 -6.99 16.73
CA GLN A 283 -22.07 -8.07 17.05
C GLN A 283 -22.01 -9.25 16.05
N ILE A 284 -20.82 -9.55 15.53
CA ILE A 284 -20.53 -10.71 14.68
C ILE A 284 -19.62 -11.63 15.49
N THR A 285 -20.21 -12.65 16.13
CA THR A 285 -19.53 -13.49 17.12
C THR A 285 -19.82 -14.96 16.89
N GLU A 286 -19.03 -15.85 17.50
CA GLU A 286 -19.32 -17.27 17.43
C GLU A 286 -20.61 -17.60 18.21
N ALA A 287 -20.89 -16.86 19.29
CA ALA A 287 -22.05 -17.07 20.15
C ALA A 287 -23.40 -16.85 19.44
N ASN A 288 -23.46 -15.91 18.49
CA ASN A 288 -24.64 -15.73 17.64
C ASN A 288 -24.54 -16.46 16.29
N GLY A 289 -23.53 -17.34 16.13
CA GLY A 289 -23.34 -18.15 14.92
C GLY A 289 -22.96 -17.34 13.67
N ARG A 290 -22.62 -16.05 13.81
CA ARG A 290 -22.25 -15.17 12.70
C ARG A 290 -20.74 -15.09 12.48
N LEU A 291 -19.92 -15.68 13.34
CA LEU A 291 -18.50 -15.91 13.12
C LEU A 291 -18.24 -17.42 13.16
N LEU A 292 -17.48 -17.93 12.20
CA LEU A 292 -17.03 -19.32 12.19
C LEU A 292 -15.54 -19.37 11.86
N ASN A 293 -14.76 -20.05 12.70
CA ASN A 293 -13.34 -20.27 12.50
C ASN A 293 -13.06 -21.77 12.22
N ILE A 294 -12.41 -22.06 11.11
CA ILE A 294 -12.06 -23.41 10.66
C ILE A 294 -10.55 -23.48 10.43
N SER A 295 -9.86 -24.29 11.20
CA SER A 295 -8.47 -24.65 10.91
C SER A 295 -8.41 -25.71 9.82
N MET A 296 -7.83 -25.37 8.68
CA MET A 296 -7.78 -26.27 7.53
C MET A 296 -6.83 -27.45 7.79
N GLY A 297 -7.32 -28.63 7.44
CA GLY A 297 -6.64 -29.91 7.56
C GLY A 297 -7.45 -30.99 6.87
N GLN A 298 -6.96 -32.22 6.89
CA GLN A 298 -7.61 -33.36 6.24
C GLN A 298 -9.06 -33.54 6.75
N GLY A 299 -10.03 -33.60 5.84
CA GLY A 299 -11.45 -33.80 6.16
C GLY A 299 -12.24 -32.51 6.44
N GLN A 300 -11.61 -31.33 6.38
CA GLN A 300 -12.27 -30.04 6.57
C GLN A 300 -12.77 -29.41 5.26
N GLU A 301 -12.45 -30.00 4.11
CA GLU A 301 -12.69 -29.44 2.77
C GLU A 301 -14.19 -29.17 2.54
N THR A 302 -15.02 -30.19 2.75
CA THR A 302 -16.48 -30.11 2.55
C THR A 302 -17.14 -29.19 3.59
N ILE A 303 -16.63 -29.18 4.82
CA ILE A 303 -17.15 -28.35 5.91
C ILE A 303 -16.90 -26.88 5.57
N ALA A 304 -15.69 -26.54 5.12
CA ALA A 304 -15.32 -25.19 4.70
C ALA A 304 -16.18 -24.72 3.52
N LEU A 305 -16.38 -25.54 2.48
CA LEU A 305 -17.21 -25.18 1.32
C LEU A 305 -18.68 -24.93 1.69
N ASN A 306 -19.24 -25.76 2.58
CA ASN A 306 -20.60 -25.57 3.08
C ASN A 306 -20.71 -24.30 3.94
N ALA A 307 -19.69 -24.04 4.77
CA ALA A 307 -19.62 -22.83 5.57
C ALA A 307 -19.54 -21.57 4.71
N ILE A 308 -18.72 -21.56 3.65
CA ILE A 308 -18.64 -20.44 2.69
C ILE A 308 -20.04 -20.11 2.15
N ASN A 309 -20.73 -21.12 1.61
CA ASN A 309 -22.06 -20.93 1.04
C ASN A 309 -23.09 -20.46 2.07
N LYS A 310 -23.05 -20.99 3.28
CA LYS A 310 -23.98 -20.60 4.36
C LYS A 310 -23.74 -19.16 4.80
N MET A 311 -22.50 -18.82 5.14
CA MET A 311 -22.14 -17.49 5.65
C MET A 311 -22.30 -16.41 4.57
N ALA A 312 -22.08 -16.76 3.30
CA ALA A 312 -22.36 -15.89 2.18
C ALA A 312 -23.85 -15.56 2.04
N LYS A 313 -24.75 -16.53 2.25
CA LYS A 313 -26.21 -16.30 2.18
C LYS A 313 -26.76 -15.59 3.40
N ASP A 314 -26.37 -16.05 4.59
CA ASP A 314 -26.94 -15.62 5.86
C ASP A 314 -26.30 -14.31 6.36
N GLY A 315 -25.11 -13.95 5.85
CA GLY A 315 -24.34 -12.80 6.29
C GLY A 315 -23.57 -13.07 7.58
N GLY A 316 -22.25 -13.21 7.46
CA GLY A 316 -21.36 -13.37 8.60
C GLY A 316 -19.91 -13.57 8.20
N TRP A 317 -19.06 -13.88 9.16
CA TRP A 317 -17.62 -13.95 9.00
C TRP A 317 -17.13 -15.38 9.04
N LEU A 318 -16.36 -15.75 8.03
CA LEU A 318 -15.71 -17.04 7.96
C LEU A 318 -14.20 -16.87 7.99
N MET A 319 -13.53 -17.51 8.93
CA MET A 319 -12.08 -17.57 9.01
C MET A 319 -11.60 -18.97 8.64
N LEU A 320 -10.77 -19.07 7.60
CA LEU A 320 -10.11 -20.28 7.15
C LEU A 320 -8.63 -20.18 7.48
N GLN A 321 -8.19 -20.96 8.47
CA GLN A 321 -6.82 -20.93 8.94
C GLN A 321 -5.93 -21.93 8.22
N ASN A 322 -4.65 -21.57 8.01
CA ASN A 322 -3.63 -22.46 7.47
C ASN A 322 -3.97 -23.06 6.09
N ILE A 323 -4.53 -22.26 5.18
CA ILE A 323 -4.98 -22.74 3.86
C ILE A 323 -3.84 -23.31 2.99
N HIS A 324 -2.59 -22.92 3.27
CA HIS A 324 -1.39 -23.45 2.62
C HIS A 324 -1.16 -24.95 2.83
N LEU A 325 -1.76 -25.54 3.86
CA LEU A 325 -1.68 -26.98 4.12
C LEU A 325 -2.53 -27.80 3.13
N MET A 326 -3.47 -27.16 2.44
CA MET A 326 -4.49 -27.82 1.60
C MET A 326 -4.37 -27.41 0.13
N GLN A 327 -3.18 -27.58 -0.47
CA GLN A 327 -2.86 -27.05 -1.81
C GLN A 327 -3.82 -27.53 -2.92
N ASP A 328 -4.20 -28.80 -2.93
CA ASP A 328 -5.11 -29.36 -3.95
C ASP A 328 -6.52 -28.76 -3.86
N TRP A 329 -6.97 -28.42 -2.65
CA TRP A 329 -8.30 -27.87 -2.38
C TRP A 329 -8.42 -26.38 -2.73
N LEU A 330 -7.31 -25.66 -2.87
CA LEU A 330 -7.35 -24.22 -3.16
C LEU A 330 -8.08 -23.89 -4.48
N LYS A 331 -8.11 -24.82 -5.44
CA LYS A 331 -8.90 -24.68 -6.68
C LYS A 331 -10.40 -24.71 -6.42
N ASP A 332 -10.85 -25.54 -5.48
CA ASP A 332 -12.25 -25.62 -5.08
C ASP A 332 -12.64 -24.38 -4.26
N LEU A 333 -11.73 -23.90 -3.40
CA LEU A 333 -11.90 -22.63 -2.69
C LEU A 333 -12.05 -21.45 -3.65
N GLU A 334 -11.17 -21.35 -4.65
CA GLU A 334 -11.23 -20.31 -5.69
C GLU A 334 -12.61 -20.29 -6.36
N ARG A 335 -13.07 -21.47 -6.83
CA ARG A 335 -14.38 -21.61 -7.46
C ARG A 335 -15.54 -21.26 -6.52
N ALA A 336 -15.44 -21.63 -5.25
CA ALA A 336 -16.47 -21.31 -4.27
C ALA A 336 -16.55 -19.80 -3.99
N LEU A 337 -15.40 -19.12 -3.90
CA LEU A 337 -15.36 -17.68 -3.74
C LEU A 337 -15.94 -16.97 -4.98
N GLU A 338 -15.66 -17.45 -6.19
CA GLU A 338 -16.27 -16.95 -7.43
C GLU A 338 -17.79 -17.04 -7.42
N VAL A 339 -18.33 -18.22 -7.08
CA VAL A 339 -19.77 -18.46 -7.08
C VAL A 339 -20.49 -17.60 -6.04
N VAL A 340 -19.86 -17.34 -4.90
CA VAL A 340 -20.41 -16.49 -3.84
C VAL A 340 -20.58 -15.04 -4.29
N GLU A 341 -19.79 -14.54 -5.23
CA GLU A 341 -19.89 -13.14 -5.68
C GLU A 341 -21.28 -12.77 -6.23
N GLU A 342 -22.04 -13.74 -6.74
CA GLU A 342 -23.37 -13.52 -7.31
C GLU A 342 -24.47 -13.29 -6.24
N PHE A 343 -24.28 -13.80 -5.02
CA PHE A 343 -25.32 -13.79 -3.98
C PHE A 343 -24.83 -13.42 -2.58
N ALA A 344 -23.57 -13.00 -2.42
CA ALA A 344 -22.99 -12.67 -1.13
C ALA A 344 -23.76 -11.55 -0.44
N HIS A 345 -24.15 -11.79 0.81
CA HIS A 345 -24.72 -10.78 1.69
C HIS A 345 -23.67 -9.70 2.03
N ASP A 346 -24.09 -8.44 2.17
CA ASP A 346 -23.18 -7.30 2.40
C ASP A 346 -22.30 -7.43 3.67
N ASP A 347 -22.83 -8.06 4.73
CA ASP A 347 -22.08 -8.38 5.96
C ASP A 347 -21.07 -9.53 5.82
N PHE A 348 -21.12 -10.31 4.73
CA PHE A 348 -20.24 -11.47 4.57
C PHE A 348 -18.78 -11.03 4.50
N ARG A 349 -17.88 -11.66 5.26
CA ARG A 349 -16.43 -11.50 5.09
C ARG A 349 -15.74 -12.83 5.20
N CYS A 350 -14.77 -13.06 4.33
CA CYS A 350 -13.92 -14.24 4.36
C CYS A 350 -12.49 -13.84 4.74
N PHE A 351 -11.91 -14.51 5.73
CA PHE A 351 -10.56 -14.29 6.22
C PHE A 351 -9.73 -15.56 5.96
N LEU A 352 -8.73 -15.45 5.10
CA LEU A 352 -7.81 -16.52 4.75
C LEU A 352 -6.49 -16.28 5.46
N THR A 353 -5.87 -17.33 6.01
CA THR A 353 -4.53 -17.22 6.58
C THR A 353 -3.57 -18.24 5.99
N SER A 354 -2.36 -17.80 5.68
CA SER A 354 -1.33 -18.63 5.07
C SER A 354 0.06 -18.22 5.57
N GLU A 355 0.92 -19.20 5.85
CA GLU A 355 2.34 -18.94 5.99
C GLU A 355 2.96 -18.64 4.60
N PRO A 356 4.02 -17.82 4.53
CA PRO A 356 4.81 -17.67 3.31
C PRO A 356 5.54 -18.98 2.97
N PRO A 357 5.91 -19.21 1.70
CA PRO A 357 6.71 -20.37 1.32
C PRO A 357 8.01 -20.41 2.13
N GLY A 358 8.39 -21.60 2.60
CA GLY A 358 9.63 -21.75 3.38
C GLY A 358 10.88 -21.42 2.57
N LEU A 359 11.94 -20.97 3.24
CA LEU A 359 13.24 -20.62 2.65
C LEU A 359 13.83 -21.71 1.72
N MET A 360 13.54 -23.00 1.98
CA MET A 360 14.02 -24.11 1.16
C MET A 360 13.23 -24.35 -0.14
N GLN A 361 11.99 -23.85 -0.22
CA GLN A 361 11.13 -23.99 -1.40
C GLN A 361 11.28 -22.81 -2.37
N GLY A 362 12.03 -21.78 -1.97
CA GLY A 362 12.33 -20.60 -2.77
C GLY A 362 11.14 -19.65 -2.91
N CYS A 363 11.44 -18.37 -3.13
CA CYS A 363 10.44 -17.29 -3.25
C CYS A 363 9.55 -17.38 -4.50
N LEU A 364 9.62 -18.49 -5.25
CA LEU A 364 8.94 -18.76 -6.52
C LEU A 364 7.96 -19.94 -6.41
N TRP A 365 7.75 -20.51 -5.22
CA TRP A 365 6.76 -21.55 -5.01
C TRP A 365 5.36 -20.92 -4.94
N ASP A 366 4.56 -21.14 -5.98
CA ASP A 366 3.17 -20.70 -6.09
C ASP A 366 2.26 -21.57 -5.21
N LEU A 367 2.33 -21.31 -3.90
CA LEU A 367 1.57 -22.04 -2.89
C LEU A 367 0.07 -21.75 -2.97
N ILE A 368 -0.28 -20.49 -3.24
CA ILE A 368 -1.65 -19.99 -3.31
C ILE A 368 -1.95 -19.57 -4.74
N PRO A 369 -3.08 -20.02 -5.34
CA PRO A 369 -3.48 -19.62 -6.67
C PRO A 369 -3.51 -18.10 -6.86
N GLU A 370 -2.97 -17.63 -7.98
CA GLU A 370 -2.94 -16.21 -8.33
C GLU A 370 -4.33 -15.55 -8.32
N PRO A 371 -5.43 -16.17 -8.81
CA PRO A 371 -6.75 -15.56 -8.79
C PRO A 371 -7.25 -15.23 -7.38
N ILE A 372 -7.03 -16.12 -6.41
CA ILE A 372 -7.34 -15.86 -5.00
C ILE A 372 -6.54 -14.65 -4.53
N LEU A 373 -5.23 -14.66 -4.75
CA LEU A 373 -4.38 -13.55 -4.33
C LEU A 373 -4.83 -12.25 -4.99
N GLN A 374 -5.05 -12.18 -6.30
CA GLN A 374 -5.44 -10.95 -6.99
C GLN A 374 -6.68 -10.27 -6.39
N ARG A 375 -7.66 -11.05 -5.92
CA ARG A 375 -8.92 -10.54 -5.31
C ARG A 375 -8.80 -10.17 -3.84
N CYS A 376 -7.85 -10.76 -3.11
CA CYS A 376 -7.76 -10.54 -1.68
C CYS A 376 -7.20 -9.16 -1.29
N ILE A 377 -7.65 -8.66 -0.14
CA ILE A 377 -6.96 -7.60 0.61
C ILE A 377 -5.86 -8.28 1.43
N LYS A 378 -4.60 -8.04 1.08
CA LYS A 378 -3.46 -8.69 1.75
C LYS A 378 -3.02 -7.91 2.97
N VAL A 379 -2.69 -8.65 4.02
CA VAL A 379 -2.17 -8.10 5.27
C VAL A 379 -0.94 -8.91 5.70
N ALA A 380 0.20 -8.24 5.76
CA ALA A 380 1.45 -8.75 6.29
C ALA A 380 1.84 -7.93 7.54
N ASP A 381 1.32 -8.32 8.70
CA ASP A 381 1.59 -7.64 10.00
C ASP A 381 2.87 -8.17 10.67
N GLU A 382 4.01 -7.99 9.99
CA GLU A 382 5.32 -8.28 10.58
C GLU A 382 5.63 -7.32 11.73
N ALA A 383 6.40 -7.80 12.72
CA ALA A 383 7.05 -6.89 13.64
C ALA A 383 8.02 -5.99 12.86
N PRO A 384 7.89 -4.65 12.93
CA PRO A 384 8.81 -3.76 12.26
C PRO A 384 10.25 -4.05 12.66
N ALA A 385 11.20 -3.90 11.75
CA ALA A 385 12.61 -4.04 12.09
C ALA A 385 13.11 -2.94 13.06
N ASP A 386 12.42 -1.80 13.14
CA ASP A 386 12.88 -0.64 13.89
C ASP A 386 12.32 -0.56 15.32
N LEU A 387 13.17 -0.14 16.27
CA LEU A 387 12.80 -0.06 17.69
C LEU A 387 11.67 0.94 17.94
N LYS A 388 11.65 2.07 17.21
CA LYS A 388 10.64 3.13 17.40
C LYS A 388 9.24 2.62 17.07
N SER A 389 9.06 1.94 15.94
CA SER A 389 7.79 1.36 15.54
C SER A 389 7.40 0.20 16.46
N ASN A 390 8.35 -0.63 16.91
CA ASN A 390 8.08 -1.65 17.93
C ASN A 390 7.58 -1.05 19.25
N LEU A 391 8.18 0.06 19.71
CA LEU A 391 7.71 0.78 20.89
C LEU A 391 6.32 1.40 20.69
N ARG A 392 6.05 2.00 19.52
CA ARG A 392 4.71 2.50 19.16
C ARG A 392 3.66 1.39 19.17
N ARG A 393 3.97 0.22 18.59
CA ARG A 393 3.10 -0.98 18.57
C ARG A 393 2.89 -1.56 19.97
N ALA A 394 3.91 -1.54 20.83
CA ALA A 394 3.76 -1.96 22.21
C ALA A 394 2.86 -0.99 22.98
N TYR A 395 3.07 0.31 22.81
CA TYR A 395 2.29 1.36 23.47
C TYR A 395 0.82 1.34 23.07
N SER A 396 0.50 1.05 21.80
CA SER A 396 -0.89 0.99 21.31
C SER A 396 -1.72 -0.13 21.95
N LYS A 397 -1.10 -1.09 22.66
CA LYS A 397 -1.82 -2.10 23.45
C LYS A 397 -2.25 -1.60 24.83
N PHE A 398 -1.76 -0.44 25.26
CA PHE A 398 -2.03 0.16 26.57
C PHE A 398 -2.89 1.43 26.50
N SER A 399 -3.14 1.96 25.31
CA SER A 399 -4.08 3.06 25.03
C SER A 399 -5.42 2.50 24.59
#